data_AF-A0A834F3A4-F1
#
_entry.id   AF-A0A834F3A4-F1
#
_cell.length_a   1.000
_cell.length_b   1.000
_cell.length_c   1.000
_cell.angle_alpha   90.00
_cell.angle_beta   90.00
_cell.angle_gamma   90.00
#
_symmetry.space_group_name_H-M   'P 1'
#
loop_
_entity.id
_entity.type
_entity.pdbx_description
1 polymer ?
#
loop_
_entity_poly.entity_id
_entity_poly.type
_entity_poly.pdbx_seq_one_letter_code
_entity_poly.pdbx_strand_id
1 'polypeptide(L)' 'MDVWCNGDKIETAGEFVDDGTETHFTLGEHNCCVKAVSSGKRRDGIIHTLLVDGTEIAECME' A
#
# COMPACT_ATOMS: atom_id res chain seq x y z
N MET A 1 9.17 -0.64 -0.25
CA MET A 1 8.23 -1.60 -0.86
C MET A 1 8.30 -1.40 -2.36
N ASP A 2 8.23 -2.47 -3.15
CA ASP A 2 8.12 -2.36 -4.61
C ASP A 2 6.68 -2.62 -5.01
N VAL A 3 6.08 -1.74 -5.82
CA VAL A 3 4.75 -1.93 -6.38
C VAL A 3 4.88 -2.36 -7.83
N TRP A 4 4.14 -3.41 -8.20
CA TRP A 4 4.11 -3.94 -9.56
C TRP A 4 2.69 -3.89 -10.09
N CYS A 5 2.52 -3.44 -11.33
CA CYS A 5 1.24 -3.44 -12.03
C CYS A 5 1.44 -3.94 -13.45
N ASN A 6 0.63 -4.92 -13.87
CA ASN A 6 0.67 -5.49 -15.23
C ASN A 6 2.05 -5.98 -15.71
N GLY A 7 2.92 -6.40 -14.78
CA GLY A 7 4.26 -6.88 -15.09
C GLY A 7 5.36 -5.80 -15.06
N ASP A 8 5.00 -4.53 -14.87
CA ASP A 8 5.94 -3.42 -14.76
C ASP A 8 6.08 -2.94 -13.31
N LYS A 9 7.30 -2.56 -12.93
CA LYS A 9 7.58 -1.94 -11.64
C LYS A 9 7.16 -0.47 -11.69
N ILE A 10 6.31 -0.07 -10.75
CA ILE A 10 5.77 1.29 -10.65
C ILE A 10 6.70 2.17 -9.80
N GLU A 11 6.88 3.42 -10.22
CA GLU A 11 7.56 4.42 -9.41
C GLU A 11 6.72 4.78 -8.19
N THR A 12 7.33 4.75 -7.02
CA THR A 12 6.65 4.96 -5.74
C THR A 12 7.40 5.98 -4.88
N ALA A 13 6.64 6.78 -4.12
CA ALA A 13 7.17 7.63 -3.06
C ALA A 13 6.76 7.07 -1.69
N GLY A 14 7.74 6.75 -0.85
CA GLY A 14 7.49 6.28 0.52
C GLY A 14 7.50 7.43 1.52
N GLU A 15 6.52 7.44 2.42
CA GLU A 15 6.40 8.37 3.54
C GLU A 15 6.25 7.59 4.85
N PHE A 16 7.02 7.99 5.87
CA PHE A 16 6.87 7.44 7.22
C PHE A 16 5.84 8.27 7.98
N VAL A 17 4.82 7.60 8.50
CA VAL A 17 3.73 8.21 9.28
C VAL A 17 3.71 7.60 10.68
N ASP A 18 2.97 8.21 11.62
CA ASP A 18 2.96 7.78 13.03
C ASP A 18 2.59 6.28 13.21
N ASP A 19 1.66 5.77 12.40
CA ASP A 19 1.16 4.39 12.49
C ASP A 19 1.84 3.42 11.51
N GLY A 20 2.83 3.86 10.73
CA GLY A 20 3.55 2.98 9.81
C GLY A 20 4.17 3.67 8.61
N THR A 21 3.92 3.14 7.41
CA THR A 21 4.47 3.68 6.17
C THR A 21 3.39 3.77 5.11
N GLU A 22 3.31 4.89 4.41
CA GLU A 22 2.47 5.08 3.24
C GLU A 22 3.36 5.05 1.99
N THR A 23 2.95 4.32 0.97
CA THR A 23 3.64 4.22 -0.31
C THR A 23 2.71 4.74 -1.40
N HIS A 24 2.96 5.95 -1.86
CA HIS A 24 2.16 6.64 -2.86
C HIS A 24 2.65 6.34 -4.27
N PHE A 25 1.71 6.16 -5.20
CA PHE A 25 1.98 6.00 -6.62
C PHE A 25 0.77 6.44 -7.45
N THR A 26 0.98 6.60 -8.75
CA THR A 26 -0.10 6.89 -9.70
C THR A 26 -0.27 5.74 -10.67
N LEU A 27 -1.51 5.47 -11.06
CA LEU A 27 -1.84 4.50 -12.11
C LEU A 27 -2.84 5.13 -13.06
N GLY A 28 -2.35 5.64 -14.19
CA GLY A 28 -3.18 6.45 -15.10
C GLY A 28 -3.63 7.73 -14.41
N GLU A 29 -4.95 7.92 -14.30
CA GLU A 29 -5.56 9.09 -13.64
C GLU A 29 -5.86 8.83 -12.15
N HIS A 30 -5.55 7.63 -11.65
CA HIS A 30 -5.86 7.25 -10.28
C HIS A 30 -4.69 7.53 -9.34
N ASN A 31 -5.03 8.07 -8.17
CA ASN A 31 -4.08 8.22 -7.07
C ASN A 31 -4.20 7.01 -6.15
N CYS A 32 -3.08 6.32 -5.96
CA CYS A 32 -3.03 5.09 -5.19
C CYS A 32 -2.09 5.23 -3.99
N CYS A 33 -2.42 4.52 -2.92
CA CYS A 33 -1.59 4.46 -1.73
C CYS A 33 -1.63 3.05 -1.15
N VAL A 34 -0.45 2.48 -0.85
CA VAL A 34 -0.35 1.30 0.02
C VAL A 34 0.03 1.77 1.42
N LYS A 35 -0.82 1.47 2.39
CA LYS A 35 -0.55 1.69 3.82
C LYS A 35 -0.02 0.41 4.43
N ALA A 36 1.14 0.47 5.05
CA ALA A 36 1.75 -0.60 5.81
C ALA A 36 1.69 -0.23 7.29
N VAL A 37 0.77 -0.84 8.03
CA VAL A 37 0.51 -0.53 9.45
C VAL A 37 0.91 -1.71 10.31
N SER A 38 1.60 -1.44 11.43
CA SER A 38 1.89 -2.47 12.41
C SER A 38 0.58 -2.90 13.07
N SER A 39 0.24 -4.20 13.02
CA SER A 39 -1.01 -4.72 13.60
C SER A 39 -1.12 -4.55 15.12
N GLY A 40 -0.07 -4.08 15.80
CA GLY A 40 0.02 -3.98 17.26
C GLY A 40 0.04 -5.34 17.98
N LYS A 41 -0.24 -6.43 17.25
CA LYS A 41 -0.25 -7.80 17.76
C LYS A 41 1.02 -8.49 17.33
N ARG A 42 1.71 -9.09 18.30
CA ARG A 42 3.01 -9.77 18.11
C ARG A 42 2.98 -10.91 17.07
N ARG A 43 1.80 -11.41 16.69
CA ARG A 43 1.61 -12.52 15.73
C ARG A 43 1.13 -12.07 14.34
N ASP A 44 0.48 -10.92 14.21
CA ASP A 44 -0.23 -10.55 12.97
C ASP A 44 0.64 -9.67 12.04
N GLY A 45 1.85 -9.30 12.47
CA GLY A 45 2.84 -8.65 11.60
C GLY A 45 2.43 -7.26 11.10
N ILE A 46 2.90 -6.91 9.90
CA ILE A 46 2.55 -5.67 9.19
C ILE A 46 1.41 -5.97 8.25
N ILE A 47 0.32 -5.21 8.37
CA ILE A 47 -0.84 -5.30 7.49
C ILE A 47 -0.66 -4.28 6.36
N HIS A 48 -0.88 -4.72 5.13
CA HIS A 48 -0.81 -3.86 3.95
C HIS A 48 -2.22 -3.63 3.40
N THR A 49 -2.61 -2.37 3.25
CA THR A 49 -3.90 -1.98 2.67
C THR A 49 -3.66 -1.16 1.41
N LEU A 50 -4.27 -1.53 0.30
CA LEU A 50 -4.29 -0.73 -0.93
C LEU A 50 -5.50 0.20 -0.95
N LEU A 51 -5.28 1.47 -1.23
CA LEU A 51 -6.31 2.46 -1.53
C LEU A 51 -6.16 2.96 -2.97
N VAL A 52 -7.29 3.08 -3.67
CA VAL A 52 -7.39 3.68 -5.03
C VAL A 52 -8.44 4.78 -4.96
N ASP A 53 -8.04 6.02 -5.24
CA ASP A 53 -8.87 7.22 -5.09
C ASP A 53 -9.58 7.32 -3.72
N GLY A 54 -8.87 6.89 -2.67
CA GLY A 54 -9.38 6.87 -1.29
C GLY A 54 -10.29 5.68 -0.96
N THR A 55 -10.58 4.80 -1.92
CA THR A 55 -11.36 3.57 -1.68
C THR A 55 -10.43 2.40 -1.39
N GLU A 56 -10.66 1.71 -0.27
CA GLU A 56 -9.90 0.49 0.06
C GLU A 56 -10.24 -0.65 -0.89
N ILE A 57 -9.21 -1.30 -1.40
CA ILE A 57 -9.32 -2.48 -2.27
C ILE A 57 -9.05 -3.71 -1.42
N ALA A 58 -9.96 -4.68 -1.49
CA ALA A 58 -9.82 -5.93 -0.77
C ALA A 58 -8.56 -6.68 -1.21
N GLU A 59 -7.80 -7.17 -0.22
CA GLU A 59 -6.67 -8.05 -0.46
C GLU A 59 -7.15 -9.35 -1.12
N CYS A 60 -6.41 -9.83 -2.12
CA CYS A 60 -6.59 -11.18 -2.62
C CYS A 60 -5.83 -12.14 -1.69
N MET A 61 -6.56 -12.88 -0.87
CA MET A 61 -5.97 -13.99 -0.11
C MET A 61 -5.71 -15.17 -1.06
N GLU A 62 -4.46 -15.64 -1.10
CA GLU A 62 -4.05 -16.87 -1.81
C GLU A 62 -4.57 -18.14 -1.12
#